data_AF-A0A923JXR1-F1
#
_entry.id   AF-A0A923JXR1-F1
#
_cell.length_a   1.000
_cell.length_b   1.000
_cell.length_c   1.000
_cell.angle_alpha   90.00
_cell.angle_beta   90.00
_cell.angle_gamma   90.00
#
_symmetry.space_group_name_H-M   'P 1'
#
loop_
_entity.id
_entity.type
_entity.pdbx_description
1 polymer ?
#
loop_
_entity_poly.entity_id
_entity_poly.type
_entity_poly.pdbx_seq_one_letter_code
_entity_poly.pdbx_strand_id
1 'polypeptide(L)'
;MSLHEIVPDSVDALIAKRLPVWLSSAEVDRLQALHRALKAQQKSAENMRELLAPVPALDAFAEPLLRQALLKQFKLDIDVRNSTVNIVQEIYHPVPLNAAPKLWDRRTSSRELLAAVLHNYTEGETTPGALTVATVLDADKKRLNIGFTQFAKLCRSLDLGGQYQKLLKAHLQPSDLLAKEAVHAQVEEDLRARMEVAVRRSFPAIRPY
;
A
#
# COMPACT_ATOMS: atom_id res chain seq x y z
N MET A 1 -43.61 -29.46 -7.91
CA MET A 1 -42.72 -28.29 -8.06
C MET A 1 -41.86 -28.53 -9.29
N SER A 2 -41.97 -27.69 -10.31
CA SER A 2 -41.29 -27.91 -11.59
C SER A 2 -39.78 -27.75 -11.42
N LEU A 3 -39.02 -28.81 -11.70
CA LEU A 3 -37.60 -28.71 -11.98
C LEU A 3 -37.46 -27.81 -13.21
N HIS A 4 -36.81 -26.66 -13.04
CA HIS A 4 -36.48 -25.79 -14.17
C HIS A 4 -35.38 -26.52 -14.94
N GLU A 5 -35.72 -27.20 -16.05
CA GLU A 5 -34.73 -27.84 -16.89
C GLU A 5 -33.81 -26.78 -17.50
N ILE A 6 -32.52 -26.90 -17.23
CA ILE A 6 -31.51 -25.99 -17.78
C ILE A 6 -31.36 -26.30 -19.28
N VAL A 7 -31.79 -25.37 -20.12
CA VAL A 7 -31.67 -25.50 -21.58
C VAL A 7 -30.18 -25.68 -21.97
N PRO A 8 -29.82 -26.68 -22.80
CA PRO A 8 -28.43 -27.08 -23.02
C PRO A 8 -27.48 -26.00 -23.58
N ASP A 9 -28.03 -25.03 -24.32
CA ASP A 9 -27.29 -23.90 -24.93
C ASP A 9 -27.45 -22.58 -24.14
N SER A 10 -27.94 -22.65 -22.91
CA SER A 10 -28.12 -21.46 -22.07
C SER A 10 -26.84 -21.05 -21.33
N VAL A 11 -26.79 -19.78 -20.90
CA VAL A 11 -25.74 -19.26 -20.01
C VAL A 11 -25.67 -20.08 -18.71
N ASP A 12 -26.81 -20.57 -18.22
CA ASP A 12 -26.89 -21.40 -17.02
C ASP A 12 -26.24 -22.78 -17.22
N ALA A 13 -26.38 -23.38 -18.41
CA ALA A 13 -25.69 -24.64 -18.75
C ALA A 13 -24.16 -24.45 -18.82
N LEU A 14 -23.72 -23.31 -19.36
CA LEU A 14 -22.29 -22.96 -19.39
C LEU A 14 -21.73 -22.70 -17.98
N ILE A 15 -22.47 -21.96 -17.14
CA ILE A 15 -22.11 -21.72 -15.74
C ILE A 15 -22.00 -23.05 -15.00
N ALA A 16 -23.03 -23.91 -15.10
CA ALA A 16 -23.05 -25.21 -14.45
C ALA A 16 -21.83 -26.08 -14.81
N LYS A 17 -21.44 -26.12 -16.09
CA LYS A 17 -20.23 -26.84 -16.55
C LYS A 17 -18.92 -26.29 -16.02
N ARG A 18 -18.89 -25.03 -15.57
CA ARG A 18 -17.68 -24.33 -15.07
C ARG A 18 -17.66 -24.21 -13.55
N LEU A 19 -18.68 -24.70 -12.83
CA LEU A 19 -18.69 -24.66 -11.37
C LEU A 19 -17.62 -25.60 -10.79
N PRO A 20 -16.85 -25.15 -9.80
CA PRO A 20 -16.00 -26.04 -9.02
C PRO A 20 -16.81 -27.15 -8.36
N VAL A 21 -16.22 -28.35 -8.24
CA VAL A 21 -16.89 -29.54 -7.66
C VAL A 21 -17.50 -29.24 -6.29
N TRP A 22 -16.77 -28.53 -5.43
CA TRP A 22 -17.23 -28.17 -4.08
C TRP A 22 -18.51 -27.31 -4.08
N LEU A 23 -18.73 -26.54 -5.16
CA LEU A 23 -19.88 -25.64 -5.29
C LEU A 23 -21.08 -26.38 -5.89
N SER A 24 -20.84 -27.32 -6.80
CA SER A 24 -21.89 -28.18 -7.37
C SER A 24 -22.42 -29.24 -6.41
N SER A 25 -21.62 -29.68 -5.44
CA SER A 25 -21.99 -30.73 -4.47
C SER A 25 -22.29 -30.20 -3.07
N ALA A 26 -22.32 -28.88 -2.87
CA ALA A 26 -22.61 -28.27 -1.58
C ALA A 26 -24.10 -28.32 -1.25
N GLU A 27 -24.41 -28.46 0.04
CA GLU A 27 -25.76 -28.33 0.55
C GLU A 27 -26.36 -26.95 0.23
N VAL A 28 -27.65 -26.92 -0.12
CA VAL A 28 -28.36 -25.68 -0.50
C VAL A 28 -28.27 -24.62 0.61
N ASP A 29 -28.43 -25.00 1.86
CA ASP A 29 -28.34 -24.09 3.01
C ASP A 29 -26.95 -23.46 3.14
N ARG A 30 -25.89 -24.24 2.84
CA ARG A 30 -24.51 -23.74 2.82
C ARG A 30 -24.31 -22.73 1.70
N LEU A 31 -24.83 -23.01 0.51
CA LEU A 31 -24.77 -22.08 -0.63
C LEU A 31 -25.51 -20.78 -0.34
N GLN A 32 -26.72 -20.87 0.24
CA GLN A 32 -27.51 -19.70 0.64
C GLN A 32 -26.80 -18.88 1.72
N ALA A 33 -26.15 -19.53 2.69
CA ALA A 33 -25.39 -18.84 3.72
C ALA A 33 -24.12 -18.18 3.17
N LEU A 34 -23.40 -18.83 2.25
CA LEU A 34 -22.27 -18.23 1.53
C LEU A 34 -22.71 -17.03 0.70
N HIS A 35 -23.84 -17.12 -0.02
CA HIS A 35 -24.39 -16.02 -0.80
C HIS A 35 -24.73 -14.80 0.07
N ARG A 36 -25.37 -15.03 1.22
CA ARG A 36 -25.65 -13.97 2.21
C ARG A 36 -24.36 -13.32 2.71
N ALA A 37 -23.35 -14.11 3.04
CA ALA A 37 -22.05 -13.60 3.49
C ALA A 37 -21.34 -12.77 2.40
N LEU A 38 -21.39 -13.20 1.13
CA LEU A 38 -20.82 -12.46 0.01
C LEU A 38 -21.53 -11.12 -0.21
N LYS A 39 -22.86 -11.09 -0.11
CA LYS A 39 -23.64 -9.84 -0.17
C LYS A 39 -23.29 -8.89 0.98
N ALA A 40 -23.15 -9.42 2.20
CA ALA A 40 -22.74 -8.61 3.35
C ALA A 40 -21.33 -8.03 3.16
N GLN A 41 -20.38 -8.85 2.71
CA GLN A 41 -19.01 -8.39 2.39
C GLN A 41 -18.98 -7.33 1.30
N GLN A 42 -19.78 -7.49 0.24
CA GLN A 42 -19.85 -6.49 -0.81
C GLN A 42 -20.37 -5.16 -0.25
N LYS A 43 -21.46 -5.19 0.52
CA LYS A 43 -22.04 -4.01 1.15
C LYS A 43 -21.05 -3.33 2.11
N SER A 44 -20.35 -4.09 2.95
CA SER A 44 -19.34 -3.53 3.86
C SER A 44 -18.18 -2.89 3.09
N ALA A 45 -17.75 -3.51 2.00
CA ALA A 45 -16.69 -2.98 1.15
C ALA A 45 -17.12 -1.69 0.42
N GLU A 46 -18.37 -1.58 0.00
CA GLU A 46 -18.95 -0.36 -0.57
C GLU A 46 -18.96 0.78 0.46
N ASN A 47 -19.47 0.51 1.67
CA ASN A 47 -19.42 1.50 2.75
C ASN A 47 -17.98 1.94 3.03
N MET A 48 -17.03 1.00 3.11
CA MET A 48 -15.60 1.32 3.32
C MET A 48 -15.02 2.18 2.19
N ARG A 49 -15.44 1.97 0.93
CA ARG A 49 -15.05 2.85 -0.17
C ARG A 49 -15.57 4.26 0.02
N GLU A 50 -16.82 4.43 0.44
CA GLU A 50 -17.41 5.74 0.70
C GLU A 50 -16.69 6.46 1.86
N LEU A 51 -16.39 5.74 2.94
CA LEU A 51 -15.64 6.28 4.08
C LEU A 51 -14.23 6.74 3.69
N LEU A 52 -13.57 6.00 2.79
CA LEU A 52 -12.20 6.31 2.35
C LEU A 52 -12.15 7.23 1.13
N ALA A 53 -13.25 7.48 0.43
CA ALA A 53 -13.30 8.30 -0.77
C ALA A 53 -12.72 9.73 -0.60
N PRO A 54 -12.89 10.41 0.55
CA PRO A 54 -12.29 11.72 0.78
C PRO A 54 -10.77 11.70 0.97
N VAL A 55 -10.18 10.54 1.26
CA VAL A 55 -8.74 10.41 1.49
C VAL A 55 -8.03 10.34 0.12
N PRO A 56 -7.25 11.35 -0.26
CA PRO A 56 -6.55 11.32 -1.54
C PRO A 56 -5.49 10.22 -1.54
N ALA A 57 -5.21 9.65 -2.72
CA ALA A 57 -4.06 8.78 -2.87
C ALA A 57 -2.78 9.49 -2.43
N LEU A 58 -1.89 8.76 -1.75
CA LEU A 58 -0.69 9.32 -1.12
C LEU A 58 0.16 10.12 -2.11
N ASP A 59 0.35 9.58 -3.31
CA ASP A 59 1.15 10.26 -4.33
C ASP A 59 0.49 11.55 -4.84
N ALA A 60 -0.84 11.53 -5.01
CA ALA A 60 -1.60 12.69 -5.47
C ALA A 60 -1.58 13.83 -4.44
N PHE A 61 -1.46 13.49 -3.14
CA PHE A 61 -1.26 14.46 -2.07
C PHE A 61 0.17 15.00 -2.05
N ALA A 62 1.17 14.12 -2.11
CA ALA A 62 2.56 14.47 -1.86
C ALA A 62 3.25 15.15 -3.04
N GLU A 63 2.95 14.74 -4.28
CA GLU A 63 3.58 15.23 -5.50
C GLU A 63 3.51 16.76 -5.67
N PRO A 64 2.32 17.42 -5.62
CA PRO A 64 2.23 18.85 -5.84
C PRO A 64 2.98 19.64 -4.77
N LEU A 65 2.92 19.19 -3.50
CA LEU A 65 3.60 19.84 -2.38
C LEU A 65 5.12 19.77 -2.53
N LEU A 66 5.64 18.61 -2.91
CA LEU A 66 7.07 18.41 -3.12
C LEU A 66 7.57 19.20 -4.35
N ARG A 67 6.86 19.16 -5.47
CA ARG A 67 7.20 19.92 -6.68
C ARG A 67 7.25 21.42 -6.39
N GLN A 68 6.25 21.95 -5.68
CA GLN A 68 6.22 23.37 -5.30
C GLN A 68 7.39 23.74 -4.38
N ALA A 69 7.73 22.88 -3.42
CA ALA A 69 8.83 23.12 -2.49
C ALA A 69 10.20 23.11 -3.20
N LEU A 70 10.41 22.17 -4.13
CA LEU A 70 11.60 22.10 -4.98
C LEU A 70 11.74 23.33 -5.88
N LEU A 71 10.64 23.77 -6.51
CA LEU A 71 10.63 24.97 -7.34
C LEU A 71 10.94 26.22 -6.52
N LYS A 72 10.36 26.35 -5.33
CA LYS A 72 10.53 27.54 -4.48
C LYS A 72 11.96 27.68 -3.97
N GLN A 73 12.53 26.60 -3.42
CA GLN A 73 13.83 26.64 -2.73
C GLN A 73 15.02 26.42 -3.67
N PHE A 74 14.87 25.56 -4.68
CA PHE A 74 15.98 25.13 -5.55
C PHE A 74 15.80 25.54 -7.01
N LYS A 75 14.67 26.18 -7.37
CA LYS A 75 14.33 26.53 -8.77
C LYS A 75 14.32 25.31 -9.69
N LEU A 76 14.02 24.14 -9.13
CA LEU A 76 13.93 22.88 -9.86
C LEU A 76 12.48 22.57 -10.18
N ASP A 77 12.15 22.52 -11.47
CA ASP A 77 10.89 21.96 -11.96
C ASP A 77 11.17 20.59 -12.58
N ILE A 78 10.89 19.54 -11.81
CA ILE A 78 11.26 18.16 -12.17
C ILE A 78 10.03 17.25 -12.08
N ASP A 79 10.07 16.15 -12.83
CA ASP A 79 9.13 15.05 -12.65
C ASP A 79 9.49 14.27 -11.38
N VAL A 80 8.80 14.60 -10.31
CA VAL A 80 9.02 14.03 -8.97
C VAL A 80 8.69 12.52 -8.92
N ARG A 81 7.79 12.02 -9.76
CA ARG A 81 7.38 10.61 -9.76
C ARG A 81 8.48 9.73 -10.36
N ASN A 82 9.07 10.18 -11.45
CA ASN A 82 10.10 9.40 -12.16
C ASN A 82 11.54 9.71 -11.70
N SER A 83 11.71 10.77 -10.90
CA SER A 83 12.99 11.07 -10.25
C SER A 83 13.34 10.04 -9.18
N THR A 84 14.63 9.85 -8.93
CA THR A 84 15.12 8.84 -7.99
C THR A 84 16.22 9.36 -7.08
N VAL A 85 16.30 8.84 -5.86
CA VAL A 85 17.45 8.99 -4.98
C VAL A 85 18.29 7.73 -5.06
N ASN A 86 19.54 7.88 -5.50
CA ASN A 86 20.52 6.81 -5.49
C ASN A 86 21.41 6.94 -4.27
N ILE A 87 21.52 5.87 -3.49
CA ILE A 87 22.35 5.79 -2.30
C ILE A 87 23.39 4.69 -2.54
N VAL A 88 24.66 5.09 -2.51
CA VAL A 88 25.82 4.20 -2.57
C VAL A 88 26.46 4.16 -1.18
N GLN A 89 26.58 2.97 -0.62
CA GLN A 89 27.18 2.72 0.69
C GLN A 89 28.39 1.81 0.53
N GLU A 90 29.51 2.20 1.11
CA GLU A 90 30.69 1.35 1.24
C GLU A 90 30.71 0.77 2.66
N ILE A 91 30.71 -0.56 2.76
CA ILE A 91 30.66 -1.30 4.02
C ILE A 91 31.98 -2.01 4.18
N TYR A 92 32.72 -1.72 5.24
CA TYR A 92 33.94 -2.43 5.58
C TYR A 92 33.64 -3.57 6.53
N HIS A 93 34.19 -4.75 6.25
CA HIS A 93 34.02 -5.93 7.08
C HIS A 93 35.26 -6.11 7.98
N PRO A 94 35.09 -6.31 9.29
CA PRO A 94 36.19 -6.78 10.12
C PRO A 94 36.51 -8.23 9.70
N VAL A 95 37.62 -8.44 9.00
CA VAL A 95 38.08 -9.79 8.65
C VAL A 95 39.27 -10.21 9.52
N PRO A 96 39.35 -11.48 9.93
CA PRO A 96 40.56 -12.02 10.54
C PRO A 96 41.72 -11.99 9.53
N LEU A 97 42.96 -11.82 10.01
CA LEU A 97 44.18 -11.62 9.20
C LEU A 97 44.42 -12.65 8.08
N ASN A 98 43.74 -13.80 8.11
CA ASN A 98 44.07 -14.98 7.30
C ASN A 98 43.00 -15.35 6.26
N ALA A 99 41.99 -14.49 6.01
CA ALA A 99 40.96 -14.72 5.00
C ALA A 99 41.11 -13.79 3.77
N ALA A 100 40.63 -14.24 2.61
CA ALA A 100 40.73 -13.58 1.30
C ALA A 100 40.25 -12.10 1.29
N PRO A 101 40.75 -11.24 0.38
CA PRO A 101 40.97 -9.82 0.62
C PRO A 101 39.77 -8.90 0.34
N LYS A 102 38.53 -9.39 0.31
CA LYS A 102 37.38 -8.50 0.10
C LYS A 102 37.01 -7.79 1.42
N LEU A 103 37.82 -6.79 1.77
CA LEU A 103 37.74 -5.97 2.98
C LEU A 103 36.54 -5.02 3.01
N TRP A 104 35.85 -4.88 1.88
CA TRP A 104 34.72 -3.99 1.72
C TRP A 104 33.72 -4.52 0.68
N ASP A 105 32.45 -4.15 0.85
CA ASP A 105 31.43 -4.31 -0.18
C ASP A 105 30.74 -2.99 -0.46
N ARG A 106 30.29 -2.81 -1.70
CA ARG A 106 29.54 -1.63 -2.11
C ARG A 106 28.09 -2.01 -2.34
N ARG A 107 27.18 -1.41 -1.57
CA ARG A 107 25.75 -1.54 -1.77
C ARG A 107 25.23 -0.29 -2.47
N THR A 108 24.58 -0.49 -3.61
CA THR A 108 23.87 0.59 -4.30
C THR A 108 22.38 0.31 -4.19
N SER A 109 21.62 1.32 -3.78
CA SER A 109 20.16 1.27 -3.77
C SER A 109 19.61 2.49 -4.48
N SER A 110 18.50 2.31 -5.19
CA SER A 110 17.76 3.39 -5.84
C SER A 110 16.33 3.34 -5.35
N ARG A 111 15.74 4.51 -5.09
CA ARG A 111 14.36 4.66 -4.65
C ARG A 111 13.73 5.83 -5.39
N GLU A 112 12.44 5.76 -5.65
CA GLU A 112 11.68 6.90 -6.19
C GLU A 112 11.77 8.10 -5.24
N LEU A 113 11.86 9.30 -5.81
CA LEU A 113 12.03 10.54 -5.05
C LEU A 113 10.84 10.77 -4.13
N LEU A 114 9.63 10.57 -4.65
CA LEU A 114 8.39 10.75 -3.89
C LEU A 114 8.32 9.80 -2.68
N ALA A 115 8.65 8.52 -2.89
CA ALA A 115 8.73 7.53 -1.82
C ALA A 115 9.80 7.89 -0.78
N ALA A 116 10.92 8.44 -1.21
CA ALA A 116 11.99 8.89 -0.31
C ALA A 116 11.50 10.00 0.63
N VAL A 117 10.77 11.00 0.12
CA VAL A 117 10.26 12.13 0.93
C VAL A 117 9.26 11.70 2.00
N LEU A 118 8.50 10.64 1.73
CA LEU A 118 7.49 10.10 2.64
C LEU A 118 8.08 9.32 3.84
N HIS A 119 9.40 9.08 3.85
CA HIS A 119 10.06 8.25 4.86
C HIS A 119 10.24 8.92 6.25
N ASN A 120 9.68 10.11 6.48
CA ASN A 120 9.77 10.85 7.75
C ASN A 120 11.20 10.86 8.35
N TYR A 121 12.16 11.35 7.56
CA TYR A 121 13.59 11.35 7.93
C TYR A 121 13.84 11.91 9.33
N THR A 122 14.54 11.11 10.15
CA THR A 122 15.09 11.58 11.43
C THR A 122 16.27 12.52 11.20
N GLU A 123 16.63 13.32 12.21
CA GLU A 123 17.72 14.30 12.08
C GLU A 123 19.06 13.64 11.70
N GLY A 124 19.37 12.48 12.29
CA GLY A 124 20.57 11.71 11.98
C GLY A 124 20.60 11.13 10.56
N GLU A 125 19.44 10.95 9.91
CA GLU A 125 19.34 10.46 8.53
C GLU A 125 19.48 11.60 7.50
N THR A 126 19.46 12.87 7.92
CA THR A 126 19.66 14.01 7.01
C THR A 126 21.11 14.20 6.58
N THR A 127 22.03 13.57 7.30
CA THR A 127 23.46 13.55 6.99
C THR A 127 23.89 12.12 6.65
N PRO A 128 24.26 11.83 5.39
CA PRO A 128 24.91 10.58 5.06
C PRO A 128 26.13 10.35 5.96
N GLY A 129 26.32 9.12 6.43
CA GLY A 129 27.56 8.75 7.10
C GLY A 129 28.76 8.91 6.16
N ALA A 130 29.98 8.93 6.71
CA ALA A 130 31.21 9.18 5.94
C ALA A 130 31.42 8.26 4.72
N LEU A 131 30.81 7.06 4.74
CA LEU A 131 30.89 6.04 3.70
C LEU A 131 29.62 5.93 2.83
N THR A 132 28.71 6.89 2.94
CA THR A 132 27.45 6.92 2.18
C THR A 132 27.41 8.13 1.28
N VAL A 133 27.26 7.90 -0.02
CA VAL A 133 27.02 8.95 -1.02
C VAL A 133 25.61 8.82 -1.52
N ALA A 134 24.81 9.87 -1.34
CA ALA A 134 23.47 9.93 -1.86
C ALA A 134 23.36 11.04 -2.91
N THR A 135 22.74 10.70 -4.04
CA THR A 135 22.62 11.57 -5.22
C THR A 135 21.18 11.57 -5.69
N VAL A 136 20.64 12.76 -5.94
CA VAL A 136 19.30 12.92 -6.50
C VAL A 136 19.41 12.97 -8.02
N LEU A 137 18.63 12.15 -8.70
CA LEU A 137 18.57 12.03 -10.15
C LEU A 137 17.17 12.40 -10.65
N ASP A 138 17.11 13.05 -11.81
CA ASP A 138 15.86 13.28 -12.52
C ASP A 138 15.34 12.01 -13.23
N ALA A 139 14.24 12.16 -13.97
CA ALA A 139 13.65 11.08 -14.77
C ALA A 139 14.62 10.51 -15.83
N ASP A 140 15.51 11.34 -16.38
CA ASP A 140 16.54 10.96 -17.36
C ASP A 140 17.80 10.35 -16.71
N LYS A 141 17.79 10.13 -15.39
CA LYS A 141 18.94 9.68 -14.58
C LYS A 141 20.11 10.66 -14.58
N LYS A 142 19.88 11.93 -14.92
CA LYS A 142 20.88 12.99 -14.80
C LYS A 142 20.90 13.49 -13.36
N ARG A 143 22.10 13.82 -12.91
CA ARG A 143 22.31 14.36 -11.55
C ARG A 143 21.69 15.75 -11.45
N LEU A 144 20.78 15.91 -10.49
CA LEU A 144 20.25 17.21 -10.14
C LEU A 144 21.27 18.02 -9.34
N ASN A 145 21.23 19.34 -9.50
CA ASN A 145 22.08 20.26 -8.75
C ASN A 145 21.52 20.52 -7.34
N ILE A 146 21.22 19.44 -6.61
CA ILE A 146 20.79 19.46 -5.22
C ILE A 146 21.57 18.39 -4.46
N GLY A 147 22.24 18.79 -3.38
CA GLY A 147 22.92 17.85 -2.51
C GLY A 147 21.90 17.01 -1.73
N PHE A 148 22.19 15.74 -1.45
CA PHE A 148 21.26 14.90 -0.68
C PHE A 148 20.95 15.49 0.70
N THR A 149 21.91 16.08 1.40
CA THR A 149 21.64 16.73 2.70
C THR A 149 20.67 17.90 2.58
N GLN A 150 20.73 18.68 1.50
CA GLN A 150 19.76 19.76 1.25
C GLN A 150 18.37 19.18 0.97
N PHE A 151 18.31 18.12 0.16
CA PHE A 151 17.08 17.40 -0.12
C PHE A 151 16.47 16.78 1.15
N ALA A 152 17.25 16.10 1.99
CA ALA A 152 16.78 15.49 3.22
C ALA A 152 16.29 16.55 4.23
N LYS A 153 16.98 17.69 4.33
CA LYS A 153 16.50 18.85 5.10
C LYS A 153 15.18 19.40 4.56
N LEU A 154 15.04 19.50 3.24
CA LEU A 154 13.77 19.88 2.62
C LEU A 154 12.65 18.91 3.02
N CYS A 155 12.87 17.60 2.89
CA CYS A 155 11.88 16.58 3.24
C CYS A 155 11.43 16.69 4.69
N ARG A 156 12.39 16.86 5.61
CA ARG A 156 12.12 17.05 7.05
C ARG A 156 11.36 18.35 7.33
N SER A 157 11.70 19.44 6.65
CA SER A 157 11.01 20.72 6.81
C SER A 157 9.57 20.69 6.29
N LEU A 158 9.33 19.89 5.25
CA LEU A 158 8.02 19.74 4.64
C LEU A 158 7.13 18.79 5.46
N ASP A 159 7.71 17.75 6.08
CA ASP A 159 6.98 16.79 6.93
C ASP A 159 5.71 16.23 6.26
N LEU A 160 5.82 15.78 5.00
CA LEU A 160 4.67 15.24 4.27
C LEU A 160 4.06 14.02 4.96
N GLY A 161 4.90 13.20 5.60
CA GLY A 161 4.44 12.07 6.41
C GLY A 161 3.54 12.53 7.56
N GLY A 162 3.98 13.51 8.35
CA GLY A 162 3.17 14.08 9.43
C GLY A 162 1.92 14.80 8.93
N GLN A 163 2.00 15.52 7.82
CA GLN A 163 0.82 16.17 7.20
C GLN A 163 -0.22 15.15 6.75
N TYR A 164 0.20 14.06 6.08
CA TYR A 164 -0.71 13.02 5.63
C TYR A 164 -1.32 12.25 6.81
N GLN A 165 -0.53 11.97 7.86
CA GLN A 165 -1.07 11.37 9.10
C GLN A 165 -2.13 12.25 9.78
N LYS A 166 -1.95 13.58 9.79
CA LYS A 166 -2.97 14.52 10.30
C LYS A 166 -4.24 14.47 9.48
N LEU A 167 -4.11 14.42 8.15
CA LEU A 167 -5.25 14.24 7.24
C LEU A 167 -6.00 12.93 7.54
N LEU A 168 -5.28 11.81 7.63
CA LEU A 168 -5.89 10.52 7.97
C LEU A 168 -6.62 10.55 9.31
N LYS A 169 -6.01 11.14 10.35
CA LYS A 169 -6.66 11.29 11.67
C LYS A 169 -7.92 12.14 11.59
N ALA A 170 -7.90 13.24 10.85
CA ALA A 170 -9.06 14.11 10.71
C ALA A 170 -10.27 13.38 10.07
N HIS A 171 -10.00 12.47 9.12
CA HIS A 171 -11.06 11.71 8.44
C HIS A 171 -11.47 10.43 9.17
N LEU A 172 -10.55 9.71 9.79
CA LEU A 172 -10.79 8.39 10.40
C LEU A 172 -11.00 8.44 11.91
N GLN A 173 -10.67 9.57 12.55
CA GLN A 173 -10.83 9.78 13.99
C GLN A 173 -11.46 11.15 14.24
N PRO A 174 -12.72 11.36 13.79
CA PRO A 174 -13.42 12.61 14.02
C PRO A 174 -13.52 12.91 15.53
N SER A 175 -13.53 14.19 15.88
CA SER A 175 -13.62 14.61 17.29
C SER A 175 -14.98 14.34 17.92
N ASP A 176 -16.03 14.24 17.09
CA ASP A 176 -17.35 13.82 17.53
C ASP A 176 -17.34 12.31 17.85
N LEU A 177 -17.78 11.97 19.06
CA LEU A 177 -17.79 10.59 19.56
C LEU A 177 -18.70 9.69 18.73
N LEU A 178 -19.88 10.18 18.33
CA LEU A 178 -20.82 9.40 17.55
C LEU A 178 -20.27 9.09 16.15
N ALA A 179 -19.73 10.11 15.48
CA ALA A 179 -19.04 9.91 14.20
C ALA A 179 -17.86 8.94 14.32
N LYS A 180 -17.09 9.01 15.40
CA LYS A 180 -15.95 8.12 15.64
C LYS A 180 -16.39 6.68 15.85
N GLU A 181 -17.42 6.45 16.67
CA GLU A 181 -18.01 5.12 16.89
C GLU A 181 -18.57 4.54 15.59
N ALA A 182 -19.21 5.37 14.75
CA ALA A 182 -19.70 4.94 13.44
C ALA A 182 -18.57 4.45 12.53
N VAL A 183 -17.44 5.17 12.48
CA VAL A 183 -16.23 4.75 11.72
C VAL A 183 -15.71 3.41 12.25
N HIS A 184 -15.57 3.25 13.58
CA HIS A 184 -15.11 2.01 14.18
C HIS A 184 -16.04 0.83 13.86
N ALA A 185 -17.35 1.01 14.03
CA ALA A 185 -18.35 -0.02 13.74
C ALA A 185 -18.30 -0.46 12.27
N GLN A 186 -18.08 0.48 11.35
CA GLN A 186 -17.97 0.18 9.93
C GLN A 186 -16.71 -0.63 9.59
N VAL A 187 -15.58 -0.31 10.20
CA VAL A 187 -14.33 -1.07 10.06
C VAL A 187 -14.48 -2.48 10.64
N GLU A 188 -15.09 -2.60 11.82
CA GLU A 188 -15.34 -3.90 12.45
C GLU A 188 -16.28 -4.77 11.62
N GLU A 189 -17.34 -4.19 11.06
CA GLU A 189 -18.29 -4.92 10.21
C GLU A 189 -17.61 -5.40 8.92
N ASP A 190 -16.74 -4.60 8.30
CA ASP A 190 -15.99 -5.04 7.12
C ASP A 190 -15.03 -6.19 7.43
N LEU A 191 -14.30 -6.12 8.55
CA LEU A 191 -13.43 -7.22 9.00
C LEU A 191 -14.24 -8.49 9.28
N ARG A 192 -15.38 -8.36 9.97
CA ARG A 192 -16.30 -9.48 10.26
C ARG A 192 -16.82 -10.11 8.99
N ALA A 193 -17.33 -9.32 8.04
CA ALA A 193 -17.91 -9.81 6.80
C ALA A 193 -16.85 -10.51 5.91
N ARG A 194 -15.62 -9.99 5.86
CA ARG A 194 -14.50 -10.65 5.16
C ARG A 194 -14.12 -11.97 5.81
N MET A 195 -14.04 -12.01 7.14
CA MET A 195 -13.73 -13.23 7.88
C MET A 195 -14.80 -14.30 7.65
N GLU A 196 -16.08 -13.93 7.71
CA GLU A 196 -17.20 -14.84 7.48
C GLU A 196 -17.14 -15.49 6.08
N VAL A 197 -16.85 -14.71 5.05
CA VAL A 197 -16.65 -15.24 3.69
C VAL A 197 -15.44 -16.17 3.62
N ALA A 198 -14.31 -15.79 4.22
CA ALA A 198 -13.10 -16.60 4.22
C ALA A 198 -13.33 -17.97 4.89
N VAL A 199 -14.00 -17.97 6.04
CA VAL A 199 -14.38 -19.18 6.77
C VAL A 199 -15.29 -20.07 5.91
N ARG A 200 -16.34 -19.51 5.31
CA ARG A 200 -17.28 -20.31 4.50
C ARG A 200 -16.65 -20.89 3.23
N ARG A 201 -15.65 -20.19 2.67
CA ARG A 201 -14.83 -20.66 1.53
C ARG A 201 -13.80 -21.72 1.92
N SER A 202 -13.31 -21.76 3.16
CA SER A 202 -12.28 -22.71 3.63
C SER A 202 -12.83 -24.03 4.17
N PHE A 203 -14.15 -24.14 4.39
CA PHE A 203 -14.80 -25.38 4.82
C PHE A 203 -15.08 -26.50 3.77
N PRO A 204 -14.50 -26.59 2.54
CA PRO A 204 -14.74 -27.75 1.67
C PRO A 204 -13.83 -28.97 1.94
N ALA A 205 -12.95 -28.95 2.96
CA ALA A 205 -11.91 -29.98 3.12
C ALA A 205 -12.14 -31.05 4.22
N ILE A 206 -13.14 -30.93 5.10
CA ILE A 206 -13.34 -31.91 6.17
C ILE A 206 -14.42 -32.90 5.73
N ARG A 207 -14.02 -33.97 5.04
CA ARG A 207 -14.83 -35.19 5.00
C ARG A 207 -14.81 -35.81 6.41
N PRO A 208 -15.94 -36.17 7.02
CA PRO A 208 -15.92 -37.09 8.15
C PRO A 208 -15.36 -38.43 7.66
N TYR A 209 -14.37 -38.96 8.39
CA TYR A 209 -13.90 -40.35 8.25
C TYR A 209 -14.96 -41.32 8.76
#